data_AF-A0A5B7UTW4-F1
#
_entry.id   AF-A0A5B7UTW4-F1
#
_cell.length_a   1.000
_cell.length_b   1.000
_cell.length_c   1.000
_cell.angle_alpha   90.00
_cell.angle_beta   90.00
_cell.angle_gamma   90.00
#
_symmetry.space_group_name_H-M   'P 1'
#
loop_
_entity.id
_entity.type
_entity.pdbx_description
1 polymer ?
#
loop_
_entity_poly.entity_id
_entity_poly.type
_entity_poly.pdbx_seq_one_letter_code
_entity_poly.pdbx_strand_id
1 'polypeptide(L)'
;MATLPRPRRARRGGSLIRVSGGARDPLATGPVRVTGRTGVDAARGSGSTSKGDARTYPEAPAGSLRYYESGQAMRVYVPLTLPRLAQAHEAGEVGPGPLTAYAVTPALREWYVSDDIEELEYAALNRAALASLRLLAGEPGTARRRVVLAADVPDRAAVADPDRGLDAGALGEVRIAGALPLAKAAAVHVDADDAEPDVTAAADALGAADQGDDDAQFVVDGAEDHELLWYATQEIPNLVGPGA
;
A
#
# COMPACT_ATOMS: atom_id res chain seq x y z
N MET A 1 36.38 66.83 20.06
CA MET A 1 35.75 65.51 20.25
C MET A 1 35.28 65.06 18.87
N ALA A 2 36.00 64.28 18.08
CA ALA A 2 36.71 63.00 18.26
C ALA A 2 35.98 61.92 17.44
N THR A 3 36.63 61.57 16.34
CA THR A 3 36.43 60.52 15.33
C THR A 3 35.85 59.21 15.87
N LEU A 4 34.89 58.62 15.15
CA LEU A 4 34.43 57.23 15.32
C LEU A 4 33.98 56.64 13.94
N PRO A 5 34.03 55.31 13.73
CA PRO A 5 35.08 54.70 12.91
C PRO A 5 34.57 53.81 11.74
N ARG A 6 35.45 53.50 10.77
CA ARG A 6 35.37 52.24 9.98
C ARG A 6 36.04 51.13 10.78
N PRO A 7 35.47 49.90 10.89
CA PRO A 7 35.95 48.75 10.07
C PRO A 7 34.84 47.64 9.94
N ARG A 8 34.98 46.44 9.35
CA ARG A 8 36.08 45.54 8.94
C ARG A 8 35.69 44.75 7.67
N ARG A 9 36.69 44.53 6.81
CA ARG A 9 36.71 43.44 5.83
C ARG A 9 37.17 42.15 6.55
N ALA A 10 36.49 41.02 6.38
CA ALA A 10 36.99 39.72 6.79
C ALA A 10 36.66 38.61 5.75
N ARG A 11 37.76 38.11 5.18
CA ARG A 11 38.04 36.78 4.62
C ARG A 11 37.12 36.20 3.53
N ARG A 12 37.63 36.30 2.31
CA ARG A 12 37.62 35.20 1.32
C ARG A 12 38.22 33.94 1.95
N GLY A 13 37.50 32.83 1.84
CA GLY A 13 38.04 31.47 1.86
C GLY A 13 37.32 30.72 0.75
N GLY A 14 38.01 30.51 -0.37
CA GLY A 14 37.47 29.74 -1.48
C GLY A 14 37.62 28.24 -1.22
N SER A 15 36.66 27.48 -1.72
CA SER A 15 36.96 26.18 -2.30
C SER A 15 36.11 26.03 -3.56
N LEU A 16 36.80 26.08 -4.70
CA LEU A 16 36.29 25.74 -6.01
C LEU A 16 36.17 24.22 -6.08
N ILE A 17 34.95 23.68 -6.13
CA ILE A 17 34.75 22.34 -6.69
C ILE A 17 34.35 22.54 -8.14
N ARG A 18 35.32 22.26 -9.02
CA ARG A 18 35.13 22.10 -10.46
C ARG A 18 34.35 20.80 -10.67
N VAL A 19 33.06 20.90 -10.99
CA VAL A 19 32.32 19.79 -11.59
C VAL A 19 32.54 19.88 -13.09
N SER A 20 33.49 19.09 -13.59
CA SER A 20 33.65 18.85 -15.02
C SER A 20 32.43 18.07 -15.49
N GLY A 21 31.64 18.67 -16.38
CA GLY A 21 30.53 17.99 -17.05
C GLY A 21 31.04 16.85 -17.92
N GLY A 22 30.60 15.64 -17.62
CA GLY A 22 30.46 14.56 -18.56
C GLY A 22 28.97 14.24 -18.67
N ALA A 23 28.40 14.45 -19.84
CA ALA A 23 26.99 14.15 -20.11
C ALA A 23 26.67 12.70 -19.70
N ARG A 24 25.63 12.52 -18.89
CA ARG A 24 25.05 11.21 -18.57
C ARG A 24 23.65 11.15 -19.17
N ASP A 25 23.46 10.05 -19.89
CA ASP A 25 22.25 9.63 -20.60
C ASP A 25 21.07 9.47 -19.62
N PRO A 26 19.89 10.09 -19.83
CA PRO A 26 18.81 10.12 -18.84
C PRO A 26 17.88 8.89 -18.83
N LEU A 27 18.29 7.72 -19.36
CA LEU A 27 17.40 6.55 -19.50
C LEU A 27 17.96 5.21 -18.97
N ALA A 28 18.82 5.20 -17.96
CA ALA A 28 19.34 3.95 -17.39
C ALA A 28 19.18 3.88 -15.87
N THR A 29 17.98 3.57 -15.40
CA THR A 29 17.72 3.09 -14.03
C THR A 29 17.36 1.61 -14.07
N GLY A 30 18.37 0.76 -13.98
CA GLY A 30 18.21 -0.64 -13.60
C GLY A 30 18.31 -0.80 -12.07
N PRO A 31 17.74 -1.85 -11.47
CA PRO A 31 17.67 -1.97 -10.01
C PRO A 31 19.05 -2.13 -9.37
N VAL A 32 19.27 -1.34 -8.31
CA VAL A 32 20.47 -1.39 -7.46
C VAL A 32 20.40 -2.64 -6.57
N ARG A 33 21.40 -3.51 -6.70
CA ARG A 33 21.52 -4.75 -5.93
C ARG A 33 22.11 -4.44 -4.54
N VAL A 34 21.32 -4.58 -3.48
CA VAL A 34 21.81 -4.49 -2.08
C VAL A 34 22.27 -5.87 -1.62
N THR A 35 23.56 -6.03 -1.34
CA THR A 35 24.11 -7.23 -0.69
C THR A 35 24.29 -6.97 0.81
N GLY A 36 23.42 -7.55 1.65
CA GLY A 36 23.55 -7.53 3.10
C GLY A 36 24.41 -8.69 3.61
N ARG A 37 25.48 -8.39 4.36
CA ARG A 37 26.32 -9.35 5.10
C ARG A 37 25.66 -9.73 6.42
N THR A 38 25.75 -11.02 6.75
CA THR A 38 25.37 -11.64 8.03
C THR A 38 26.39 -11.40 9.15
N GLY A 39 25.89 -11.29 10.39
CA GLY A 39 26.63 -11.34 11.67
C GLY A 39 26.22 -10.18 12.59
N VAL A 40 25.85 -10.32 13.86
CA VAL A 40 26.10 -11.37 14.86
C VAL A 40 25.20 -11.15 16.10
N ASP A 41 25.00 -12.25 16.82
CA ASP A 41 24.84 -12.45 18.27
C ASP A 41 23.53 -12.13 19.02
N ALA A 42 23.00 -13.24 19.55
CA ALA A 42 21.87 -13.37 20.45
C ALA A 42 22.19 -12.85 21.86
N ALA A 43 21.31 -11.99 22.38
CA ALA A 43 21.18 -11.76 23.82
C ALA A 43 19.72 -11.94 24.22
N ARG A 44 19.50 -12.92 25.11
CA ARG A 44 18.21 -13.22 25.73
C ARG A 44 17.81 -12.07 26.66
N GLY A 45 16.58 -11.58 26.51
CA GLY A 45 15.90 -10.68 27.44
C GLY A 45 14.40 -10.97 27.43
N SER A 46 13.94 -11.67 28.47
CA SER A 46 12.56 -12.09 28.71
C SER A 46 11.66 -10.89 28.98
N GLY A 47 10.57 -10.74 28.23
CA GLY A 47 9.53 -9.72 28.44
C GLY A 47 8.29 -10.01 27.61
N SER A 48 7.47 -10.94 28.08
CA SER A 48 6.19 -11.35 27.50
C SER A 48 5.19 -10.19 27.42
N THR A 49 4.87 -9.74 26.21
CA THR A 49 3.52 -9.30 25.83
C THR A 49 3.18 -9.98 24.51
N SER A 50 2.14 -10.80 24.51
CA SER A 50 1.72 -11.55 23.33
C SER A 50 1.11 -10.61 22.30
N LYS A 51 1.97 -10.06 21.43
CA LYS A 51 1.61 -9.44 20.15
C LYS A 51 1.58 -10.57 19.11
N GLY A 52 0.48 -10.69 18.36
CA GLY A 52 0.24 -11.78 17.41
C GLY A 52 1.41 -11.97 16.44
N ASP A 53 1.88 -13.21 16.33
CA ASP A 53 2.94 -13.62 15.41
C ASP A 53 2.43 -13.45 13.97
N ALA A 54 3.06 -12.57 13.20
CA ALA A 54 2.69 -12.19 11.83
C ALA A 54 3.03 -13.29 10.78
N ARG A 55 2.94 -14.57 11.13
CA ARG A 55 3.47 -15.67 10.30
C ARG A 55 2.50 -16.79 9.97
N THR A 56 1.20 -16.61 10.14
CA THR A 56 0.25 -17.67 9.76
C THR A 56 -1.08 -17.09 9.32
N TYR A 57 -1.31 -17.11 8.00
CA TYR A 57 -2.66 -17.10 7.44
C TYR A 57 -3.45 -18.23 8.11
N PRO A 58 -4.54 -17.97 8.84
CA PRO A 58 -5.44 -19.06 9.20
C PRO A 58 -6.04 -19.65 7.93
N GLU A 59 -6.29 -20.95 7.96
CA GLU A 59 -6.80 -21.70 6.81
C GLU A 59 -8.03 -21.01 6.21
N ALA A 60 -7.96 -20.69 4.92
CA ALA A 60 -9.11 -20.24 4.15
C ALA A 60 -10.25 -21.29 4.29
N PRO A 61 -11.53 -20.89 4.24
CA PRO A 61 -12.64 -21.83 4.42
C PRO A 61 -12.42 -23.08 3.56
N ALA A 62 -12.67 -24.27 4.09
CA ALA A 62 -12.16 -25.57 3.59
C ALA A 62 -12.43 -25.92 2.10
N GLY A 63 -13.19 -25.09 1.37
CA GLY A 63 -13.39 -25.16 -0.08
C GLY A 63 -12.64 -24.12 -0.94
N SER A 64 -12.21 -22.98 -0.39
CA SER A 64 -11.53 -21.93 -1.17
C SER A 64 -10.07 -22.27 -1.45
N LEU A 65 -9.35 -22.84 -0.47
CA LEU A 65 -7.97 -23.33 -0.65
C LEU A 65 -7.85 -24.32 -1.82
N ARG A 66 -8.77 -25.30 -1.90
CA ARG A 66 -8.79 -26.29 -3.00
C ARG A 66 -9.12 -25.68 -4.36
N TYR A 67 -9.94 -24.63 -4.39
CA TYR A 67 -10.30 -23.91 -5.62
C TYR A 67 -9.14 -23.02 -6.09
N TYR A 68 -8.47 -22.37 -5.14
CA TYR A 68 -7.31 -21.53 -5.36
C TYR A 68 -6.13 -22.37 -5.89
N GLU A 69 -5.84 -23.51 -5.26
CA GLU A 69 -4.84 -24.48 -5.74
C GLU A 69 -5.15 -25.05 -7.14
N SER A 70 -6.44 -25.08 -7.53
CA SER A 70 -6.87 -25.55 -8.86
C SER A 70 -6.78 -24.50 -9.98
N GLY A 71 -6.44 -23.24 -9.65
CA GLY A 71 -6.38 -22.13 -10.61
C GLY A 71 -7.76 -21.74 -11.17
N GLN A 72 -8.82 -21.89 -10.37
CA GLN A 72 -10.19 -21.51 -10.75
C GLN A 72 -10.75 -20.35 -9.90
N ALA A 73 -10.02 -19.97 -8.86
CA ALA A 73 -10.32 -18.81 -8.03
C ALA A 73 -9.08 -17.91 -7.93
N MET A 74 -9.32 -16.61 -8.06
CA MET A 74 -8.33 -15.55 -7.97
C MET A 74 -8.60 -14.76 -6.68
N ARG A 75 -7.52 -14.44 -5.95
CA ARG A 75 -7.59 -13.48 -4.85
C ARG A 75 -7.63 -12.08 -5.41
N VAL A 76 -8.61 -11.32 -4.93
CA VAL A 76 -8.78 -9.90 -5.23
C VAL A 76 -8.68 -9.08 -3.94
N TYR A 77 -8.13 -7.89 -4.07
CA TYR A 77 -7.90 -6.93 -3.01
C TYR A 77 -8.74 -5.69 -3.29
N VAL A 78 -9.85 -5.53 -2.57
CA VAL A 78 -10.81 -4.45 -2.78
C VAL A 78 -10.46 -3.28 -1.84
N PRO A 79 -10.06 -2.12 -2.36
CA PRO A 79 -9.84 -0.93 -1.55
C PRO A 79 -11.15 -0.43 -0.95
N LEU A 80 -11.15 -0.17 0.35
CA LEU A 80 -12.28 0.37 1.11
C LEU A 80 -11.82 1.50 2.03
N THR A 81 -12.77 2.09 2.74
CA THR A 81 -12.56 2.93 3.92
C THR A 81 -13.31 2.29 5.09
N LEU A 82 -12.99 2.66 6.35
CA LEU A 82 -13.70 2.11 7.51
C LEU A 82 -15.23 2.28 7.44
N PRO A 83 -15.79 3.44 7.04
CA PRO A 83 -17.23 3.56 6.85
C PRO A 83 -17.79 2.63 5.77
N ARG A 84 -17.06 2.41 4.68
CA ARG A 84 -17.48 1.47 3.62
C ARG A 84 -17.41 0.02 4.07
N LEU A 85 -16.41 -0.34 4.89
CA LEU A 85 -16.34 -1.66 5.53
C LEU A 85 -17.52 -1.86 6.49
N ALA A 86 -17.89 -0.83 7.27
CA ALA A 86 -19.04 -0.87 8.17
C ALA A 86 -20.34 -1.13 7.40
N GLN A 87 -20.57 -0.40 6.30
CA GLN A 87 -21.72 -0.60 5.42
C GLN A 87 -21.73 -1.99 4.80
N ALA A 88 -20.58 -2.47 4.32
CA ALA A 88 -20.47 -3.81 3.75
C ALA A 88 -20.79 -4.90 4.79
N HIS A 89 -20.33 -4.72 6.03
CA HIS A 89 -20.61 -5.62 7.14
C HIS A 89 -22.10 -5.69 7.47
N GLU A 90 -22.78 -4.54 7.50
CA GLU A 90 -24.24 -4.48 7.73
C GLU A 90 -25.02 -5.12 6.57
N ALA A 91 -24.61 -4.87 5.33
CA ALA A 91 -25.27 -5.39 4.13
C ALA A 91 -24.94 -6.87 3.83
N GLY A 92 -23.82 -7.38 4.35
CA GLY A 92 -23.27 -8.70 4.02
C GLY A 92 -22.54 -8.77 2.66
N GLU A 93 -22.33 -7.63 1.99
CA GLU A 93 -21.66 -7.53 0.69
C GLU A 93 -21.04 -6.16 0.45
N VAL A 94 -19.99 -6.10 -0.37
CA VAL A 94 -19.46 -4.86 -0.94
C VAL A 94 -20.20 -4.60 -2.26
N GLY A 95 -20.93 -3.49 -2.37
CA GLY A 95 -21.71 -3.21 -3.57
C GLY A 95 -22.57 -1.95 -3.47
N PRO A 96 -23.34 -1.64 -4.54
CA PRO A 96 -23.45 -2.40 -5.79
C PRO A 96 -22.19 -2.28 -6.68
N GLY A 97 -22.03 -3.19 -7.66
CA GLY A 97 -20.96 -3.12 -8.66
C GLY A 97 -21.21 -2.04 -9.74
N PRO A 98 -20.22 -1.79 -10.62
CA PRO A 98 -18.93 -2.47 -10.69
C PRO A 98 -17.97 -2.02 -9.57
N LEU A 99 -17.14 -2.95 -9.09
CA LEU A 99 -16.11 -2.70 -8.09
C LEU A 99 -14.73 -2.66 -8.76
N THR A 100 -13.90 -1.71 -8.36
CA THR A 100 -12.46 -1.74 -8.60
C THR A 100 -11.80 -2.59 -7.53
N ALA A 101 -10.93 -3.50 -7.94
CA ALA A 101 -10.10 -4.30 -7.05
C ALA A 101 -8.72 -4.49 -7.68
N TYR A 102 -7.80 -5.11 -6.95
CA TYR A 102 -6.47 -5.43 -7.43
C TYR A 102 -6.22 -6.93 -7.32
N ALA A 103 -5.47 -7.50 -8.25
CA ALA A 103 -5.15 -8.92 -8.28
C ALA A 103 -3.84 -9.16 -9.02
N VAL A 104 -3.38 -10.41 -9.01
CA VAL A 104 -2.19 -10.84 -9.75
C VAL A 104 -2.51 -10.99 -11.24
N THR A 105 -2.61 -9.86 -11.93
CA THR A 105 -2.85 -9.78 -13.38
C THR A 105 -1.58 -10.11 -14.19
N PRO A 106 -1.70 -10.46 -15.48
CA PRO A 106 -0.53 -10.64 -16.35
C PRO A 106 0.42 -9.43 -16.35
N ALA A 107 -0.13 -8.21 -16.44
CA ALA A 107 0.65 -6.99 -16.40
C ALA A 107 1.44 -6.82 -15.08
N LEU A 108 0.83 -7.17 -13.93
CA LEU A 108 1.53 -7.12 -12.64
C LEU A 108 2.67 -8.13 -12.58
N ARG A 109 2.47 -9.36 -13.09
CA ARG A 109 3.50 -10.40 -13.16
C ARG A 109 4.70 -9.96 -13.99
N GLU A 110 4.43 -9.36 -15.14
CA GLU A 110 5.46 -8.84 -16.04
C GLU A 110 6.26 -7.70 -15.41
N TRP A 111 5.60 -6.84 -14.63
CA TRP A 111 6.25 -5.67 -14.01
C TRP A 111 7.08 -6.03 -12.76
N TYR A 112 6.55 -6.88 -11.88
CA TYR A 112 7.18 -7.17 -10.59
C TYR A 112 8.30 -8.23 -10.70
N VAL A 113 8.33 -9.02 -11.79
CA VAL A 113 9.37 -10.02 -12.10
C VAL A 113 9.66 -10.97 -10.91
N SER A 114 8.61 -11.50 -10.31
CA SER A 114 8.68 -12.58 -9.32
C SER A 114 7.92 -13.81 -9.83
N ASP A 115 8.44 -14.99 -9.57
CA ASP A 115 7.76 -16.27 -9.80
C ASP A 115 7.01 -16.76 -8.55
N ASP A 116 7.20 -16.09 -7.41
CA ASP A 116 6.49 -16.36 -6.17
C ASP A 116 5.10 -15.69 -6.17
N ILE A 117 4.05 -16.49 -6.02
CA ILE A 117 2.68 -16.00 -5.97
C ILE A 117 2.42 -15.14 -4.74
N GLU A 118 3.05 -15.44 -3.61
CA GLU A 118 2.85 -14.71 -2.36
C GLU A 118 3.40 -13.28 -2.48
N GLU A 119 4.57 -13.11 -3.11
CA GLU A 119 5.14 -11.80 -3.37
C GLU A 119 4.28 -10.97 -4.34
N LEU A 120 3.71 -11.61 -5.36
CA LEU A 120 2.82 -10.96 -6.32
C LEU A 120 1.48 -10.56 -5.69
N GLU A 121 0.95 -11.40 -4.81
CA GLU A 121 -0.24 -11.12 -4.01
C GLU A 121 0.00 -9.93 -3.07
N TYR A 122 1.16 -9.89 -2.42
CA TYR A 122 1.59 -8.75 -1.61
C TYR A 122 1.70 -7.47 -2.44
N ALA A 123 2.26 -7.55 -3.65
CA ALA A 123 2.29 -6.41 -4.57
C ALA A 123 0.87 -5.93 -4.90
N ALA A 124 -0.06 -6.82 -5.23
CA ALA A 124 -1.46 -6.47 -5.50
C ALA A 124 -2.16 -5.85 -4.27
N LEU A 125 -1.89 -6.35 -3.06
CA LEU A 125 -2.36 -5.77 -1.79
C LEU A 125 -1.89 -4.33 -1.63
N ASN A 126 -0.61 -4.03 -1.88
CA ASN A 126 -0.08 -2.67 -1.78
C ASN A 126 -0.69 -1.71 -2.81
N ARG A 127 -0.97 -2.19 -4.03
CA ARG A 127 -1.73 -1.41 -5.02
C ARG A 127 -3.13 -1.07 -4.52
N ALA A 128 -3.82 -2.02 -3.88
CA ALA A 128 -5.11 -1.76 -3.24
C ALA A 128 -4.99 -0.80 -2.04
N ALA A 129 -3.92 -0.87 -1.24
CA ALA A 129 -3.69 0.06 -0.14
C ALA A 129 -3.53 1.50 -0.65
N LEU A 130 -2.78 1.71 -1.74
CA LEU A 130 -2.68 3.03 -2.38
C LEU A 130 -4.04 3.50 -2.93
N ALA A 131 -4.85 2.60 -3.50
CA ALA A 131 -6.20 2.96 -3.92
C ALA A 131 -7.13 3.31 -2.75
N SER A 132 -6.97 2.64 -1.59
CA SER A 132 -7.68 3.00 -0.36
C SER A 132 -7.28 4.40 0.14
N LEU A 133 -5.99 4.76 0.05
CA LEU A 133 -5.52 6.12 0.34
C LEU A 133 -6.23 7.17 -0.53
N ARG A 134 -6.41 6.89 -1.83
CA ARG A 134 -7.18 7.76 -2.74
C ARG A 134 -8.65 7.91 -2.31
N LEU A 135 -9.28 6.84 -1.81
CA LEU A 135 -10.64 6.93 -1.26
C LEU A 135 -10.68 7.83 -0.02
N LEU A 136 -9.72 7.67 0.89
CA LEU A 136 -9.62 8.51 2.09
C LEU A 136 -9.42 9.98 1.75
N ALA A 137 -8.60 10.30 0.74
CA ALA A 137 -8.40 11.67 0.26
C ALA A 137 -9.72 12.35 -0.18
N GLY A 138 -10.68 11.56 -0.68
CA GLY A 138 -12.01 12.03 -1.06
C GLY A 138 -13.05 12.04 0.07
N GLU A 139 -12.73 11.52 1.25
CA GLU A 139 -13.66 11.35 2.39
C GLU A 139 -13.16 12.14 3.64
N PRO A 140 -13.14 13.48 3.60
CA PRO A 140 -12.69 14.27 4.74
C PRO A 140 -13.61 14.03 5.95
N GLY A 141 -13.02 13.74 7.12
CA GLY A 141 -13.74 13.50 8.37
C GLY A 141 -13.87 12.04 8.79
N THR A 142 -13.37 11.10 7.98
CA THR A 142 -13.20 9.70 8.38
C THR A 142 -11.81 9.48 8.98
N ALA A 143 -11.68 8.53 9.93
CA ALA A 143 -10.38 8.09 10.41
C ALA A 143 -9.49 7.70 9.23
N ARG A 144 -8.27 8.24 9.17
CA ARG A 144 -7.37 8.08 8.01
C ARG A 144 -6.54 6.80 8.18
N ARG A 145 -7.22 5.65 8.10
CA ARG A 145 -6.63 4.31 8.07
C ARG A 145 -7.03 3.62 6.76
N ARG A 146 -6.07 3.15 5.98
CA ARG A 146 -6.32 2.38 4.76
C ARG A 146 -6.96 1.06 5.12
N VAL A 147 -7.89 0.61 4.30
CA VAL A 147 -8.62 -0.64 4.44
C VAL A 147 -8.62 -1.38 3.12
N VAL A 148 -8.26 -2.66 3.14
CA VAL A 148 -8.33 -3.55 1.97
C VAL A 148 -9.02 -4.85 2.36
N LEU A 149 -10.08 -5.21 1.64
CA LEU A 149 -10.75 -6.51 1.77
C LEU A 149 -10.11 -7.51 0.80
N ALA A 150 -9.53 -8.58 1.33
CA ALA A 150 -9.06 -9.70 0.51
C ALA A 150 -10.19 -10.72 0.33
N ALA A 151 -10.49 -11.13 -0.90
CA ALA A 151 -11.56 -12.07 -1.20
C ALA A 151 -11.20 -13.00 -2.36
N ASP A 152 -11.78 -14.20 -2.35
CA ASP A 152 -11.60 -15.17 -3.43
C ASP A 152 -12.81 -15.14 -4.38
N VAL A 153 -12.57 -14.86 -5.66
CA VAL A 153 -13.60 -14.82 -6.70
C VAL A 153 -13.26 -15.80 -7.83
N PRO A 154 -14.23 -16.30 -8.60
CA PRO A 154 -13.91 -17.05 -9.81
C PRO A 154 -13.05 -16.21 -10.75
N ASP A 155 -12.01 -16.78 -11.36
CA ASP A 155 -11.05 -16.02 -12.20
C ASP A 155 -11.72 -15.11 -13.21
N ARG A 156 -12.73 -15.62 -13.90
CA ARG A 156 -13.50 -14.89 -14.92
C ARG A 156 -14.30 -13.69 -14.39
N ALA A 157 -14.45 -13.55 -13.07
CA ALA A 157 -15.19 -12.47 -12.44
C ALA A 157 -14.31 -11.22 -12.22
N ALA A 158 -12.99 -11.39 -12.19
CA ALA A 158 -12.01 -10.31 -12.08
C ALA A 158 -11.43 -10.01 -13.47
N VAL A 159 -11.87 -8.91 -14.08
CA VAL A 159 -11.49 -8.57 -15.46
C VAL A 159 -10.53 -7.40 -15.45
N ALA A 160 -9.27 -7.65 -15.83
CA ALA A 160 -8.29 -6.61 -16.11
C ALA A 160 -8.59 -5.92 -17.45
N ASP A 161 -8.31 -4.62 -17.54
CA ASP A 161 -8.33 -3.90 -18.81
C ASP A 161 -7.00 -4.12 -19.55
N PRO A 162 -6.98 -4.82 -20.70
CA PRO A 162 -5.74 -5.12 -21.42
C PRO A 162 -5.05 -3.85 -21.96
N ASP A 163 -5.79 -2.78 -22.22
CA ASP A 163 -5.24 -1.53 -22.76
C ASP A 163 -4.53 -0.69 -21.69
N ARG A 164 -4.67 -1.09 -20.41
CA ARG A 164 -4.10 -0.42 -19.24
C ARG A 164 -2.89 -1.16 -18.66
N GLY A 165 -2.47 -2.27 -19.27
CA GLY A 165 -1.34 -3.08 -18.77
C GLY A 165 0.02 -2.36 -18.72
N LEU A 166 0.19 -1.30 -19.52
CA LEU A 166 1.40 -0.47 -19.50
C LEU A 166 1.27 0.78 -18.61
N ASP A 167 0.11 1.00 -18.00
CA ASP A 167 -0.07 2.09 -17.05
C ASP A 167 0.38 1.67 -15.66
N ALA A 168 1.46 2.30 -15.18
CA ALA A 168 1.94 2.10 -13.82
C ALA A 168 0.85 2.36 -12.76
N GLY A 169 -0.12 3.24 -13.03
CA GLY A 169 -1.27 3.50 -12.17
C GLY A 169 -2.27 2.34 -12.09
N ALA A 170 -2.45 1.61 -13.18
CA ALA A 170 -3.45 0.54 -13.32
C ALA A 170 -2.86 -0.87 -13.13
N LEU A 171 -1.59 -1.00 -12.75
CA LEU A 171 -0.97 -2.29 -12.48
C LEU A 171 -1.77 -3.07 -11.42
N GLY A 172 -2.12 -4.30 -11.78
CA GLY A 172 -2.93 -5.18 -10.93
C GLY A 172 -4.43 -4.86 -10.92
N GLU A 173 -4.89 -3.75 -11.50
CA GLU A 173 -6.29 -3.35 -11.43
C GLU A 173 -7.20 -4.32 -12.20
N VAL A 174 -8.31 -4.70 -11.57
CA VAL A 174 -9.37 -5.53 -12.12
C VAL A 174 -10.73 -4.94 -11.78
N ARG A 175 -11.72 -5.18 -12.65
CA ARG A 175 -13.12 -4.81 -12.43
C ARG A 175 -13.95 -6.05 -12.13
N ILE A 176 -14.73 -5.99 -11.06
CA ILE A 176 -15.73 -6.99 -10.69
C ILE A 176 -17.11 -6.43 -11.03
N ALA A 177 -17.89 -7.13 -11.84
CA ALA A 177 -19.12 -6.57 -12.41
C ALA A 177 -20.26 -6.39 -11.38
N GLY A 178 -20.34 -7.29 -10.39
CA GLY A 178 -21.42 -7.31 -9.40
C GLY A 178 -20.93 -7.04 -7.99
N ALA A 179 -21.87 -7.06 -7.04
CA ALA A 179 -21.55 -7.03 -5.62
C ALA A 179 -20.71 -8.25 -5.22
N LEU A 180 -19.83 -8.05 -4.23
CA LEU A 180 -18.96 -9.09 -3.68
C LEU A 180 -19.49 -9.49 -2.30
N PRO A 181 -20.04 -10.71 -2.13
CA PRO A 181 -20.51 -11.17 -0.83
C PRO A 181 -19.36 -11.23 0.18
N LEU A 182 -19.57 -10.73 1.40
CA LEU A 182 -18.56 -10.84 2.46
C LEU A 182 -18.27 -12.28 2.86
N ALA A 183 -19.18 -13.21 2.57
CA ALA A 183 -18.93 -14.65 2.72
C ALA A 183 -17.79 -15.18 1.81
N LYS A 184 -17.34 -14.39 0.82
CA LYS A 184 -16.18 -14.67 -0.03
C LYS A 184 -14.89 -14.00 0.45
N ALA A 185 -14.97 -13.13 1.47
CA ALA A 185 -13.81 -12.49 2.03
C ALA A 185 -12.96 -13.52 2.80
N ALA A 186 -11.65 -13.47 2.56
CA ALA A 186 -10.65 -14.22 3.29
C ALA A 186 -10.17 -13.43 4.52
N ALA A 187 -10.01 -12.11 4.37
CA ALA A 187 -9.46 -11.25 5.42
C ALA A 187 -9.77 -9.77 5.17
N VAL A 188 -9.54 -8.95 6.20
CA VAL A 188 -9.45 -7.50 6.08
C VAL A 188 -8.04 -7.07 6.49
N HIS A 189 -7.45 -6.18 5.72
CA HIS A 189 -6.17 -5.53 6.02
C HIS A 189 -6.44 -4.08 6.39
N VAL A 190 -5.94 -3.62 7.53
CA VAL A 190 -6.15 -2.24 8.02
C VAL A 190 -4.85 -1.67 8.58
N ASP A 191 -4.60 -0.39 8.33
CA ASP A 191 -3.53 0.33 9.02
C ASP A 191 -3.67 0.24 10.54
N ALA A 192 -2.53 0.17 11.23
CA ALA A 192 -2.48 0.32 12.68
C ALA A 192 -2.81 1.77 13.11
N ASP A 193 -3.21 1.95 14.37
CA ASP A 193 -3.59 3.27 14.88
C ASP A 193 -2.44 4.30 14.82
N ASP A 194 -1.19 3.86 14.94
CA ASP A 194 -0.01 4.72 14.88
C ASP A 194 0.36 5.16 13.45
N ALA A 195 -0.24 4.56 12.42
CA ALA A 195 -0.06 4.99 11.02
C ALA A 195 -0.94 6.19 10.65
N GLU A 196 -2.02 6.46 11.40
CA GLU A 196 -3.02 7.48 11.04
C GLU A 196 -2.44 8.88 10.77
N PRO A 197 -1.44 9.40 11.51
CA PRO A 197 -0.84 10.70 11.21
C PRO A 197 -0.17 10.77 9.83
N ASP A 198 0.58 9.73 9.46
CA ASP A 198 1.31 9.69 8.18
C ASP A 198 0.35 9.44 7.02
N VAL A 199 -0.65 8.58 7.21
CA VAL A 199 -1.71 8.36 6.22
C VAL A 199 -2.56 9.61 6.01
N THR A 200 -2.79 10.41 7.07
CA THR A 200 -3.43 11.73 6.96
C THR A 200 -2.59 12.66 6.09
N ALA A 201 -1.30 12.79 6.38
CA ALA A 201 -0.39 13.64 5.62
C ALA A 201 -0.31 13.22 4.14
N ALA A 202 -0.20 11.93 3.88
CA ALA A 202 -0.19 11.35 2.54
C ALA A 202 -1.47 11.66 1.77
N ALA A 203 -2.64 11.48 2.41
CA ALA A 203 -3.91 11.73 1.75
C ALA A 203 -4.15 13.22 1.45
N ASP A 204 -3.64 14.12 2.29
CA ASP A 204 -3.72 15.57 2.06
C ASP A 204 -2.72 16.03 0.98
N ALA A 205 -1.57 15.35 0.84
CA ALA A 205 -0.56 15.63 -0.18
C ALA A 205 -0.93 15.07 -1.58
N LEU A 206 -1.80 14.07 -1.65
CA LEU A 206 -2.14 13.33 -2.86
C LEU A 206 -2.48 14.21 -4.07
N GLY A 207 -3.28 15.26 -3.86
CA GLY A 207 -3.69 16.15 -4.96
C GLY A 207 -2.54 16.94 -5.57
N ALA A 208 -1.50 17.27 -4.80
CA ALA A 208 -0.29 17.92 -5.31
C ALA A 208 0.65 16.90 -5.97
N ALA A 209 0.77 15.70 -5.40
CA ALA A 209 1.52 14.60 -6.00
C ALA A 209 0.98 14.23 -7.39
N ASP A 210 -0.35 14.12 -7.55
CA ASP A 210 -1.00 13.89 -8.84
C ASP A 210 -0.74 15.02 -9.87
N GLN A 211 -0.35 16.21 -9.42
CA GLN A 211 0.04 17.34 -10.27
C GLN A 211 1.55 17.38 -10.57
N GLY A 212 2.31 16.40 -10.08
CA GLY A 212 3.76 16.26 -10.31
C GLY A 212 4.64 16.99 -9.29
N ASP A 213 4.14 17.24 -8.08
CA ASP A 213 4.97 17.74 -6.98
C ASP A 213 5.74 16.57 -6.32
N ASP A 214 7.06 16.56 -6.51
CA ASP A 214 7.95 15.51 -6.01
C ASP A 214 8.02 15.45 -4.47
N ASP A 215 7.92 16.60 -3.78
CA ASP A 215 7.92 16.63 -2.31
C ASP A 215 6.60 16.06 -1.78
N ALA A 216 5.48 16.38 -2.43
CA ALA A 216 4.19 15.77 -2.12
C ALA A 216 4.19 14.26 -2.42
N GLN A 217 4.79 13.84 -3.53
CA GLN A 217 4.93 12.42 -3.86
C GLN A 217 5.72 11.68 -2.78
N PHE A 218 6.81 12.25 -2.28
CA PHE A 218 7.58 11.67 -1.18
C PHE A 218 6.73 11.47 0.09
N VAL A 219 5.84 12.42 0.40
CA VAL A 219 4.90 12.28 1.53
C VAL A 219 3.86 11.18 1.28
N VAL A 220 3.35 11.06 0.05
CA VAL A 220 2.42 9.98 -0.33
C VAL A 220 3.09 8.61 -0.20
N ASP A 221 4.32 8.47 -0.71
CA ASP A 221 5.09 7.23 -0.66
C ASP A 221 5.38 6.81 0.79
N GLY A 222 5.55 7.76 1.71
CA GLY A 222 5.75 7.50 3.14
C GLY A 222 4.60 6.70 3.81
N ALA A 223 3.39 6.70 3.23
CA ALA A 223 2.33 5.83 3.74
C ALA A 223 2.62 4.33 3.50
N GLU A 224 3.44 3.98 2.50
CA GLU A 224 3.80 2.59 2.20
C GLU A 224 4.77 1.99 3.24
N ASP A 225 5.43 2.82 4.07
CA ASP A 225 6.26 2.35 5.19
C ASP A 225 5.43 1.69 6.31
N HIS A 226 4.11 1.90 6.31
CA HIS A 226 3.18 1.28 7.24
C HIS A 226 2.56 0.02 6.64
N GLU A 227 2.89 -1.14 7.21
CA GLU A 227 2.26 -2.41 6.85
C GLU A 227 0.82 -2.48 7.38
N LEU A 228 -0.11 -2.96 6.53
CA LEU A 228 -1.49 -3.19 6.96
C LEU A 228 -1.56 -4.47 7.81
N LEU A 229 -2.14 -4.34 9.00
CA LEU A 229 -2.43 -5.45 9.90
C LEU A 229 -3.50 -6.36 9.29
N TRP A 230 -3.34 -7.66 9.47
CA TRP A 230 -4.29 -8.67 9.04
C TRP A 230 -5.34 -8.93 10.12
N TYR A 231 -6.61 -8.98 9.73
CA TYR A 231 -7.75 -9.31 10.58
C TYR A 231 -8.62 -10.37 9.94
N ALA A 232 -9.11 -11.30 10.76
CA ALA A 232 -10.12 -12.26 10.35
C ALA A 232 -11.45 -11.53 10.08
N THR A 233 -12.27 -12.07 9.18
CA THR A 233 -13.59 -11.48 8.85
C THR A 233 -14.53 -11.40 10.05
N GLN A 234 -14.35 -12.27 11.07
CA GLN A 234 -15.10 -12.23 12.32
C GLN A 234 -14.71 -11.05 13.23
N GLU A 235 -13.58 -10.40 12.98
CA GLU A 235 -13.08 -9.27 13.75
C GLU A 235 -13.57 -7.92 13.19
N ILE A 236 -14.24 -7.92 12.04
CA ILE A 236 -14.81 -6.70 11.43
C ILE A 236 -15.64 -5.87 12.43
N PRO A 237 -16.51 -6.44 13.28
CA PRO A 237 -17.24 -5.67 14.28
C PRO A 237 -16.34 -4.85 15.23
N ASN A 238 -15.11 -5.32 15.51
CA ASN A 238 -14.16 -4.60 16.37
C ASN A 238 -13.50 -3.43 15.62
N LEU A 239 -13.37 -3.53 14.30
CA LEU A 239 -12.80 -2.51 13.43
C LEU A 239 -13.77 -1.37 13.12
N VAL A 240 -15.08 -1.64 13.13
CA VAL A 240 -16.12 -0.67 12.71
C VAL A 240 -17.11 -0.30 13.83
N GLY A 241 -16.95 -0.90 15.00
CA GLY A 241 -17.85 -0.71 16.13
C GLY A 241 -17.72 0.68 16.78
N PRO A 242 -18.70 1.07 17.62
CA PRO A 242 -18.65 2.33 18.36
C PRO A 242 -17.47 2.31 19.36
N GLY A 243 -16.34 2.88 18.94
CA GLY A 243 -15.06 2.85 19.66
C GLY A 243 -13.83 2.73 18.76
N ALA A 244 -14.03 2.44 17.46
CA ALA A 244 -12.98 2.49 16.44
C ALA A 244 -12.71 3.92 15.92
#